data_AF-A0A8K0D2G3-F1
#
_entry.id   AF-A0A8K0D2G3-F1
#
_cell.length_a   1.000
_cell.length_b   1.000
_cell.length_c   1.000
_cell.angle_alpha   90.00
_cell.angle_beta   90.00
_cell.angle_gamma   90.00
#
_symmetry.space_group_name_H-M   'P 1'
#
loop_
_entity.id
_entity.type
_entity.pdbx_description
1 polymer ?
#
loop_
_entity_poly.entity_id
_entity_poly.type
_entity_poly.pdbx_seq_one_letter_code
_entity_poly.pdbx_strand_id
1 'polypeptide(L)'
;LPQVENKLVYLWHKLLVHGPDIISFFIMLIERLPEEALDGRHKDIKYLREHTRKTSRLNTNKDLKKMTVLSSDPYLSTLRQHWMLDYLI
;
A
#
# COMPACT_ATOMS: atom_id res chain seq x y z
N LEU A 1 1.11 13.82 26.88
CA LEU A 1 2.52 13.46 27.07
C LEU A 1 2.71 12.04 27.65
N PRO A 2 2.04 11.60 28.76
CA PRO A 2 2.23 10.24 29.29
C PRO A 2 1.70 9.11 28.36
N GLN A 3 0.70 9.40 27.53
CA GLN A 3 0.12 8.44 26.58
C GLN A 3 1.09 8.04 25.44
N VAL A 4 2.05 8.93 25.10
CA VAL A 4 3.02 8.68 24.02
C VAL A 4 4.19 7.86 24.53
N GLU A 5 4.67 8.17 25.73
CA GLU A 5 5.74 7.42 26.41
C GLU A 5 5.34 5.97 26.65
N ASN A 6 4.12 5.72 27.12
CA ASN A 6 3.60 4.37 27.30
C ASN A 6 3.52 3.58 25.99
N LYS A 7 3.24 4.26 24.86
CA LYS A 7 3.17 3.63 23.54
C LYS A 7 4.56 3.24 23.01
N LEU A 8 5.57 4.06 23.30
CA LEU A 8 6.97 3.77 22.95
C LEU A 8 7.51 2.60 23.76
N VAL A 9 7.28 2.57 25.07
CA VAL A 9 7.71 1.46 25.95
C VAL A 9 7.14 0.12 25.48
N TYR A 10 5.87 0.11 25.07
CA TYR A 10 5.22 -1.08 24.51
C TYR A 10 5.83 -1.54 23.18
N LEU A 11 6.18 -0.59 22.30
CA LEU A 11 6.81 -0.90 21.02
C LEU A 11 8.19 -1.53 21.23
N TRP A 12 8.99 -0.94 22.13
CA TRP A 12 10.31 -1.46 22.49
C TRP A 12 10.22 -2.84 23.13
N HIS A 13 9.28 -3.07 24.04
CA HIS A 13 9.03 -4.39 24.61
C HIS A 13 8.70 -5.42 23.52
N LYS A 14 7.78 -5.11 22.61
CA LYS A 14 7.44 -6.02 21.51
C LYS A 14 8.61 -6.32 20.59
N LEU A 15 9.37 -5.30 20.21
CA LEU A 15 10.51 -5.47 19.30
C LEU A 15 11.63 -6.28 19.95
N LEU A 16 11.97 -5.98 21.21
CA LEU A 16 13.12 -6.58 21.89
C LEU A 16 12.82 -7.97 22.43
N VAL A 17 11.60 -8.22 22.91
CA VAL A 17 11.21 -9.52 23.49
C VAL A 17 10.68 -10.48 22.43
N HIS A 18 9.84 -9.99 21.50
CA HIS A 18 9.20 -10.86 20.50
C HIS A 18 9.83 -10.73 19.09
N GLY A 19 10.79 -9.83 18.89
CA GLY A 19 11.47 -9.65 17.59
C GLY A 19 12.08 -10.94 17.03
N PRO A 20 12.85 -11.73 17.79
CA PRO A 20 13.44 -12.98 17.31
C PRO A 20 12.38 -13.98 16.82
N ASP A 21 11.28 -14.11 17.57
CA ASP A 21 10.15 -14.97 17.20
C ASP A 21 9.51 -14.48 15.91
N ILE A 22 9.23 -13.18 15.80
CA ILE A 22 8.63 -12.57 14.62
C ILE A 22 9.52 -12.76 13.39
N ILE A 23 10.83 -12.53 13.50
CA ILE A 23 11.77 -12.72 12.39
C ILE A 23 11.76 -14.19 11.94
N SER A 24 11.76 -15.15 12.88
CA SER A 24 11.74 -16.57 12.54
C SER A 24 10.49 -17.00 11.76
N PHE A 25 9.32 -16.41 12.06
CA PHE A 25 8.06 -16.71 11.38
C PHE A 25 7.83 -15.86 10.10
N PHE A 26 8.45 -14.68 10.00
CA PHE A 26 8.07 -13.65 9.04
C PHE A 26 9.25 -13.03 8.25
N ILE A 27 10.33 -13.77 8.04
CA ILE A 27 11.47 -13.36 7.18
C ILE A 27 11.04 -12.70 5.86
N MET A 28 10.03 -13.26 5.18
CA MET A 28 9.53 -12.72 3.90
C MET A 28 8.68 -11.44 4.04
N LEU A 29 8.14 -11.17 5.23
CA LEU A 29 7.23 -10.07 5.53
C LEU A 29 7.96 -8.80 5.99
N ILE A 30 9.21 -8.91 6.46
CA ILE A 30 10.06 -7.75 6.77
C ILE A 30 10.46 -7.02 5.49
N GLU A 31 10.82 -7.75 4.44
CA GLU A 31 11.18 -7.16 3.14
C GLU A 31 9.97 -6.64 2.34
N ARG A 32 8.76 -7.14 2.64
CA ARG A 32 7.49 -6.68 2.08
C ARG A 32 6.57 -6.22 3.20
N LEU A 33 6.86 -5.08 3.81
CA LEU A 33 5.97 -4.47 4.79
C LEU A 33 4.62 -4.15 4.13
N PRO A 34 3.54 -4.88 4.46
CA PRO A 34 2.25 -4.68 3.82
C PRO A 34 1.64 -3.33 4.19
N GLU A 35 1.98 -2.80 5.36
CA GLU A 35 1.47 -1.52 5.85
C GLU A 35 2.00 -0.33 5.02
N GLU A 36 3.28 -0.33 4.68
CA GLU A 36 3.88 0.72 3.86
C GLU A 36 3.38 0.66 2.41
N ALA A 37 3.22 -0.56 1.88
CA ALA A 37 2.56 -0.77 0.59
C ALA A 37 1.11 -0.26 0.61
N LEU A 38 0.35 -0.50 1.68
CA LEU A 38 -1.01 0.01 1.83
C LEU A 38 -1.05 1.54 1.94
N ASP A 39 -0.12 2.16 2.66
CA ASP A 39 -0.04 3.63 2.76
C ASP A 39 0.25 4.28 1.41
N GLY A 40 1.14 3.67 0.61
CA GLY A 40 1.34 4.05 -0.80
C GLY A 40 0.05 3.98 -1.60
N ARG A 41 -0.71 2.87 -1.48
CA ARG A 41 -1.99 2.72 -2.17
C ARG A 41 -3.06 3.71 -1.69
N HIS A 42 -3.05 4.13 -0.43
CA HIS A 42 -3.97 5.18 0.05
C HIS A 42 -3.69 6.53 -0.61
N LYS A 43 -2.41 6.86 -0.86
CA LYS A 43 -2.04 8.06 -1.63
C LYS A 43 -2.56 7.97 -3.07
N ASP A 44 -2.38 6.82 -3.71
CA ASP A 44 -2.91 6.57 -5.06
C ASP A 44 -4.44 6.70 -5.11
N ILE A 45 -5.16 6.15 -4.12
CA ILE A 45 -6.62 6.24 -4.04
C ILE A 45 -7.07 7.69 -3.91
N LYS A 46 -6.34 8.52 -3.15
CA LYS A 46 -6.64 9.95 -3.01
C LYS A 46 -6.49 10.67 -4.36
N TYR A 47 -5.43 10.37 -5.10
CA TYR A 47 -5.21 10.91 -6.45
C TYR A 47 -6.25 10.41 -7.46
N LEU A 48 -6.53 9.10 -7.49
CA LEU A 48 -7.53 8.51 -8.40
C LEU A 48 -8.93 9.03 -8.12
N ARG A 49 -9.25 9.39 -6.87
CA ARG A 49 -10.53 10.03 -6.55
C ARG A 49 -10.72 11.31 -7.34
N GLU A 50 -9.69 12.09 -7.63
CA GLU A 50 -9.82 13.34 -8.41
C GLU A 50 -10.26 13.06 -9.85
N HIS A 51 -9.91 11.89 -10.39
CA HIS A 51 -10.19 11.45 -11.76
C HIS A 51 -11.55 10.73 -11.93
N THR A 52 -12.36 10.66 -10.88
CA THR A 52 -13.68 9.99 -10.91
C THR A 52 -14.81 10.94 -11.28
N ARG A 53 -15.90 10.40 -11.85
CA ARG A 53 -17.12 11.19 -12.09
C ARG A 53 -17.74 11.63 -10.76
N LYS A 54 -17.99 12.94 -10.63
CA LYS A 54 -18.59 13.59 -9.45
C LYS A 54 -20.10 13.73 -9.51
N THR A 55 -20.76 12.86 -10.28
CA THR A 55 -22.22 12.90 -10.48
C THR A 55 -23.01 12.28 -9.34
N SER A 56 -22.48 11.23 -8.70
CA SER A 56 -23.08 10.62 -7.52
C SER A 56 -22.03 9.83 -6.74
N ARG A 57 -22.25 9.64 -5.43
CA ARG A 57 -21.37 8.78 -4.60
C ARG A 57 -21.21 7.37 -5.17
N LEU A 58 -22.29 6.84 -5.73
CA LEU A 58 -22.32 5.49 -6.29
C LEU A 58 -21.47 5.40 -7.57
N ASN A 59 -21.54 6.41 -8.43
CA ASN A 59 -20.71 6.49 -9.63
C ASN A 59 -19.24 6.73 -9.30
N THR A 60 -18.95 7.64 -8.35
CA THR A 60 -17.60 7.88 -7.84
C THR A 60 -16.97 6.59 -7.31
N ASN A 61 -17.69 5.81 -6.49
CA ASN A 61 -17.16 4.56 -5.95
C ASN A 61 -16.99 3.47 -7.02
N LYS A 62 -17.88 3.40 -8.01
CA LYS A 62 -17.75 2.48 -9.14
C LYS A 62 -16.51 2.78 -9.97
N ASP A 63 -16.27 4.06 -10.28
CA ASP A 63 -15.12 4.48 -11.07
C ASP A 63 -13.83 4.28 -10.28
N LEU A 64 -13.81 4.67 -9.01
CA LEU A 64 -12.66 4.46 -8.13
C LEU A 64 -12.27 2.99 -8.05
N LYS A 65 -13.24 2.09 -7.81
CA LYS A 65 -13.00 0.64 -7.77
C LYS A 65 -12.39 0.13 -9.07
N LYS A 66 -12.95 0.53 -10.22
CA LYS A 66 -12.44 0.10 -11.54
C LYS A 66 -11.00 0.57 -11.75
N MET A 67 -10.71 1.83 -11.49
CA MET A 67 -9.37 2.39 -11.66
C MET A 67 -8.35 1.74 -10.72
N THR A 68 -8.72 1.50 -9.46
CA THR A 68 -7.83 0.83 -8.50
C THR A 68 -7.53 -0.61 -8.90
N VAL A 69 -8.50 -1.35 -9.44
CA VAL A 69 -8.30 -2.72 -9.93
C VAL A 69 -7.39 -2.74 -11.15
N LEU A 70 -7.63 -1.86 -12.13
CA LEU A 70 -6.81 -1.75 -13.33
C LEU A 70 -5.35 -1.38 -12.99
N SER A 71 -5.13 -0.51 -11.99
CA SER A 71 -3.79 -0.12 -11.59
C SER A 71 -3.04 -1.19 -10.79
N SER A 72 -3.75 -2.14 -10.17
CA SER A 72 -3.16 -3.29 -9.47
C SER A 72 -2.98 -4.53 -10.33
N ASP A 73 -3.54 -4.55 -11.54
CA ASP A 73 -3.51 -5.72 -12.40
C ASP A 73 -2.07 -6.07 -12.82
N PRO A 74 -1.56 -7.28 -12.51
CA PRO A 74 -0.18 -7.66 -12.81
C PRO A 74 0.12 -7.69 -14.30
N TYR A 75 -0.83 -8.16 -15.12
CA TYR A 75 -0.66 -8.28 -16.56
C TYR A 75 -0.54 -6.89 -17.22
N LEU A 76 -1.46 -5.97 -16.90
CA LEU A 76 -1.40 -4.59 -17.36
C LEU A 76 -0.14 -3.87 -16.85
N SER A 77 0.31 -4.19 -15.64
CA SER A 77 1.53 -3.61 -15.06
C SER A 77 2.77 -4.08 -15.82
N THR A 78 2.86 -5.37 -16.17
CA THR A 78 3.97 -5.90 -16.98
C THR A 78 3.98 -5.35 -18.40
N LEU A 79 2.82 -5.20 -19.04
CA LEU A 79 2.71 -4.61 -20.38
C LEU A 79 3.14 -3.14 -20.39
N ARG A 80 2.72 -2.36 -19.38
CA ARG A 80 3.13 -0.96 -19.24
C ARG A 80 4.65 -0.82 -19.11
N GLN A 81 5.30 -1.75 -18.41
CA GLN A 81 6.76 -1.76 -18.29
C GLN A 81 7.43 -2.12 -19.61
N HIS A 82 6.93 -3.14 -20.32
CA HIS A 82 7.46 -3.54 -21.63
C HIS A 82 7.44 -2.38 -22.62
N TRP A 83 6.30 -1.71 -22.77
CA TRP A 83 6.18 -0.58 -23.69
C TRP A 83 7.11 0.57 -23.31
N MET A 84 7.31 0.84 -22.03
CA MET A 84 8.28 1.86 -21.59
C MET A 84 9.70 1.53 -22.00
N LEU A 85 10.09 0.26 -21.95
CA LEU A 85 11.43 -0.19 -22.33
C LEU A 85 11.64 -0.09 -23.84
N ASP A 86 10.63 -0.40 -24.65
CA ASP A 86 10.69 -0.28 -26.12
C ASP A 86 10.85 1.18 -26.60
N TYR A 87 10.40 2.16 -25.81
CA TYR A 87 10.55 3.60 -26.12
C TYR A 87 11.89 4.20 -25.66
N LEU A 88 12.65 3.47 -24.83
CA LEU A 88 13.91 3.92 -24.23
C LEU A 88 15.16 3.28 -24.89
N ILE A 89 14.96 2.37 -25.86
CA ILE A 89 16.00 1.73 -26.69
C ILE A 89 15.87 2.30 -28.12
#